data_AF-A0A2W5QLP9-F1
#
_entry.id   AF-A0A2W5QLP9-F1
#
_cell.length_a   1.000
_cell.length_b   1.000
_cell.length_c   1.000
_cell.angle_alpha   90.00
_cell.angle_beta   90.00
_cell.angle_gamma   90.00
#
_symmetry.space_group_name_H-M   'P 1'
#
loop_
_entity.id
_entity.type
_entity.pdbx_description
1 polymer ?
#
loop_
_entity_poly.entity_id
_entity_poly.type
_entity_poly.pdbx_seq_one_letter_code
_entity_poly.pdbx_strand_id
1 'polypeptide(L)' 'ARDASRLAELKPQEQRYWRLVAERKGATDERMLEFRWLLEELRVSFFAQELRTPQPVSLKRLDKAWLQIAH' A
#
# COMPACT_ATOMS: atom_id res chain seq x y z
N ALA A 1 -16.81 11.27 7.91
CA ALA A 1 -16.33 11.85 6.64
C ALA A 1 -14.88 11.48 6.35
N ARG A 2 -13.92 11.82 7.23
CA ARG A 2 -12.47 11.59 7.00
C ARG A 2 -12.07 10.14 6.77
N ASP A 3 -12.56 9.20 7.56
CA ASP A 3 -12.18 7.79 7.40
C ASP A 3 -12.77 7.18 6.13
N ALA A 4 -13.96 7.61 5.71
CA ALA A 4 -14.52 7.23 4.42
C ALA A 4 -13.65 7.73 3.25
N SER A 5 -13.13 8.96 3.32
CA SER A 5 -12.17 9.48 2.33
C SER A 5 -10.87 8.70 2.33
N ARG A 6 -10.28 8.42 3.50
CA ARG A 6 -9.07 7.59 3.63
C ARG A 6 -9.25 6.19 3.07
N LEU A 7 -10.40 5.56 3.30
CA LEU A 7 -10.74 4.27 2.71
C LEU A 7 -10.89 4.37 1.19
N ALA A 8 -11.50 5.43 0.68
CA ALA A 8 -11.63 5.66 -0.77
C ALA A 8 -10.26 5.85 -1.43
N GLU A 9 -9.30 6.47 -0.74
CA GLU A 9 -7.92 6.62 -1.20
C GLU A 9 -7.10 5.32 -1.12
N LEU A 10 -7.31 4.51 -0.08
CA LEU A 10 -6.59 3.26 0.14
C LEU A 10 -7.04 2.13 -0.80
N LYS A 11 -8.35 1.98 -1.02
CA LYS A 11 -8.92 0.84 -1.77
C LYS A 11 -8.30 0.62 -3.16
N PRO A 12 -8.09 1.64 -4.01
CA PRO A 12 -7.45 1.45 -5.31
C PRO A 12 -6.02 0.89 -5.20
N GLN A 13 -5.32 1.25 -4.13
CA GLN A 13 -3.93 0.85 -3.86
C GLN A 13 -3.84 -0.63 -3.46
N GLU A 14 -4.78 -1.10 -2.66
CA GLU A 14 -4.90 -2.52 -2.32
C GLU A 14 -5.34 -3.34 -3.53
N GLN A 15 -6.31 -2.83 -4.29
CA GLN A 15 -6.84 -3.51 -5.47
C GLN A 15 -5.76 -3.72 -6.54
N ARG A 16 -4.93 -2.71 -6.82
CA ARG A 16 -3.82 -2.87 -7.79
C ARG A 16 -2.83 -3.95 -7.35
N TYR A 17 -2.48 -4.01 -6.06
CA TYR A 17 -1.59 -5.03 -5.52
C TYR A 17 -2.17 -6.44 -5.68
N TRP A 18 -3.41 -6.65 -5.24
CA TRP A 18 -4.05 -7.97 -5.34
C TRP A 18 -4.28 -8.42 -6.78
N ARG A 19 -4.53 -7.47 -7.70
CA ARG A 19 -4.60 -7.76 -9.13
C ARG A 19 -3.27 -8.30 -9.65
N LEU A 20 -2.14 -7.65 -9.31
CA LEU A 20 -0.82 -8.10 -9.72
C LEU A 20 -0.47 -9.48 -9.12
N VAL A 21 -0.81 -9.72 -7.85
CA VAL A 21 -0.63 -11.03 -7.21
C VAL A 21 -1.41 -12.11 -7.98
N ALA A 22 -2.65 -11.83 -8.35
CA ALA A 22 -3.47 -12.76 -9.14
C ALA A 22 -2.88 -13.00 -10.55
N GLU A 23 -2.44 -11.95 -11.24
CA GLU A 23 -1.77 -12.04 -12.55
C GLU A 23 -0.50 -12.90 -12.49
N ARG A 24 0.25 -12.79 -11.40
CA ARG A 24 1.46 -13.59 -11.14
C ARG A 24 1.17 -14.96 -10.52
N LYS A 25 -0.10 -15.39 -10.47
CA LYS A 25 -0.54 -16.68 -9.89
C LYS A 25 -0.05 -16.90 -8.46
N GLY A 26 -0.02 -15.82 -7.66
CA GLY A 26 0.45 -15.84 -6.27
C GLY A 26 1.97 -15.66 -6.11
N ALA A 27 2.76 -15.62 -7.19
CA ALA A 27 4.18 -15.36 -7.09
C ALA A 27 4.43 -13.90 -6.67
N THR A 28 5.27 -13.72 -5.65
CA THR A 28 5.67 -12.42 -5.12
C THR A 28 7.19 -12.33 -5.10
N ASP A 29 7.73 -11.17 -5.52
CA ASP A 29 9.15 -10.86 -5.41
C ASP A 29 9.39 -9.87 -4.25
N GLU A 30 10.66 -9.58 -3.98
CA GLU A 30 11.07 -8.68 -2.89
C GLU A 30 10.40 -7.30 -2.98
N ARG A 31 10.30 -6.71 -4.18
CA ARG A 31 9.69 -5.38 -4.38
C ARG A 31 8.18 -5.41 -4.10
N MET A 32 7.50 -6.50 -4.46
CA MET A 32 6.10 -6.71 -4.11
C MET A 32 5.90 -6.84 -2.59
N LEU A 33 6.79 -7.54 -1.90
CA LEU A 33 6.74 -7.69 -0.45
C LEU A 33 7.01 -6.34 0.26
N GLU A 34 7.99 -5.57 -0.21
CA GLU A 34 8.22 -4.21 0.28
C GLU A 34 6.99 -3.31 0.09
N PHE A 35 6.38 -3.35 -1.09
CA PHE A 35 5.15 -2.61 -1.35
C PHE A 35 3.99 -3.03 -0.44
N ARG A 36 3.86 -4.33 -0.17
CA ARG A 36 2.87 -4.87 0.77
C ARG A 36 3.04 -4.29 2.17
N TRP A 37 4.28 -4.14 2.64
CA TRP A 37 4.56 -3.50 3.91
C TRP A 37 4.26 -2.00 3.89
N LEU A 38 4.58 -1.30 2.80
CA LEU A 38 4.22 0.12 2.65
C LEU A 38 2.70 0.35 2.69
N LEU A 39 1.90 -0.58 2.12
CA LEU A 39 0.44 -0.55 2.24
C LEU A 39 -0.02 -0.64 3.70
N GLU A 40 0.59 -1.52 4.50
CA GLU A 40 0.25 -1.65 5.92
C GLU A 40 0.64 -0.41 6.72
N GLU A 41 1.82 0.16 6.46
CA GLU A 41 2.25 1.40 7.12
C GLU A 41 1.34 2.59 6.77
N LEU A 42 0.81 2.64 5.53
CA LEU A 42 -0.19 3.64 5.15
C LEU A 42 -1.51 3.43 5.91
N ARG A 43 -1.95 2.18 6.09
CA ARG A 43 -3.15 1.82 6.88
C ARG A 43 -2.99 2.27 8.33
N VAL A 44 -1.85 1.98 8.96
CA VAL A 44 -1.55 2.45 10.32
C VAL A 44 -1.56 3.98 10.38
N SER A 45 -0.92 4.65 9.42
CA SER A 45 -0.89 6.12 9.34
C SER A 45 -2.29 6.76 9.19
N PHE A 46 -3.22 6.06 8.53
CA PHE A 46 -4.60 6.51 8.34
C PHE A 46 -5.48 6.24 9.56
N PHE A 47 -5.39 5.07 10.17
CA PHE A 47 -6.41 4.61 11.12
C PHE A 47 -5.89 4.39 12.55
N ALA A 48 -4.58 4.34 12.76
CA ALA A 48 -3.98 3.97 14.04
C ALA A 48 -2.76 4.85 14.38
N GLN A 49 -2.94 6.17 14.30
CA GLN A 49 -1.86 7.15 14.48
C GLN A 49 -1.20 7.08 15.86
N GLU A 50 -1.94 6.66 16.89
CA GLU A 50 -1.43 6.49 18.25
C GLU A 50 -0.38 5.37 18.37
N LEU A 51 -0.42 4.37 17.49
CA LEU A 51 0.53 3.24 17.50
C LEU A 51 1.95 3.66 17.07
N ARG A 52 2.12 4.87 16.52
CA ARG A 52 3.32 5.34 15.81
C ARG A 52 3.70 4.40 14.66
N THR A 53 4.46 4.93 13.70
CA THR A 53 4.96 4.13 12.57
C THR A 53 6.48 4.27 12.52
N PRO A 54 7.23 3.18 12.26
CA PRO A 54 8.67 3.24 12.07
C PRO A 54 9.04 4.12 10.85
N GLN A 55 8.16 4.22 9.85
CA GLN A 55 8.33 5.16 8.75
C GLN A 55 6.99 5.71 8.25
N PRO A 56 6.78 7.04 8.24
CA PRO A 56 5.56 7.59 7.67
C PRO A 56 5.47 7.23 6.17
N VAL A 57 4.33 6.66 5.78
CA VAL A 57 4.01 6.35 4.38
C VAL A 57 2.85 7.21 3.92
N SER A 58 2.99 7.76 2.72
CA SER A 58 1.98 8.52 2.01
C SER A 58 1.62 7.85 0.70
N LEU A 59 0.48 8.21 0.10
CA LEU A 59 0.09 7.74 -1.23
C LEU A 59 1.17 8.00 -2.28
N LYS A 60 1.78 9.19 -2.26
CA LYS A 60 2.87 9.55 -3.19
C LYS A 60 4.07 8.60 -3.09
N ARG A 61 4.43 8.20 -1.87
CA ARG A 61 5.52 7.22 -1.66
C ARG A 61 5.13 5.84 -2.19
N LEU A 62 3.88 5.45 -1.97
CA LEU A 62 3.32 4.20 -2.47
C LEU A 62 3.32 4.17 -4.01
N ASP A 63 2.90 5.24 -4.67
CA ASP A 63 2.92 5.34 -6.13
C ASP A 63 4.33 5.23 -6.71
N LYS A 64 5.33 5.83 -6.05
CA LYS A 64 6.73 5.67 -6.45
C LYS A 64 7.20 4.21 -6.34
N ALA A 65 6.85 3.52 -5.25
CA ALA A 65 7.19 2.11 -5.08
C ALA A 65 6.49 1.23 -6.12
N TRP A 66 5.24 1.53 -6.47
CA TRP A 66 4.51 0.80 -7.51
C TRP A 66 5.19 0.88 -8.87
N LEU A 67 5.70 2.06 -9.25
CA LEU A 67 6.45 2.24 -10.51
C LEU A 67 7.70 1.35 -10.58
N GLN A 68 8.31 1.00 -9.45
CA GLN A 68 9.48 0.12 -9.40
C GLN A 68 9.14 -1.37 -9.54
N ILE A 69 7.87 -1.75 -9.38
CA ILE A 69 7.37 -3.12 -9.57
C ILE A 69 6.85 -3.32 -11.00
N ALA A 70 6.22 -2.27 -11.54
CA ALA A 70 5.64 -2.29 -12.88
C ALA A 70 6.68 -2.15 -14.01
N HIS A 71 7.94 -1.84 -13.68
CA HIS A 71 9.07 -1.70 -14.60
C HIS A 71 10.13 -2.77 -14.33
#